data_AF-A0A6P0Q5L5-F1
#
_entry.id   AF-A0A6P0Q5L5-F1
#
_cell.length_a   1.000
_cell.length_b   1.000
_cell.length_c   1.000
_cell.angle_alpha   90.00
_cell.angle_beta   90.00
_cell.angle_gamma   90.00
#
_symmetry.space_group_name_H-M   'P 1'
#
loop_
_entity.id
_entity.type
_entity.pdbx_description
1 polymer ?
#
loop_
_entity_poly.entity_id
_entity_poly.type
_entity_poly.pdbx_seq_one_letter_code
_entity_poly.pdbx_strand_id
1 'polypeptide(L)'
;MAKLTIKRPKQTFRGYREYINGIALEMVLIPDGTFTMGAPESEEGSRGKERPQHHVTISSFLMGRYPITQAQWQAIASRSELKVNQYLDPDPSYFKEPYQGIDRWQRPVEQVNWYDAVEFCDRLSKLTGRDYRLPSEAQWEYACRG
;
A
#
# COMPACT_ATOMS: atom_id res chain seq x y z
N MET A 1 -32.91 -12.56 -27.30
CA MET A 1 -31.56 -12.45 -26.69
C MET A 1 -31.60 -11.34 -25.65
N ALA A 2 -31.54 -11.66 -24.36
CA ALA A 2 -31.59 -10.67 -23.28
C ALA A 2 -30.19 -10.10 -23.02
N LYS A 3 -30.03 -8.78 -23.10
CA LYS A 3 -28.77 -8.08 -22.75
C LYS A 3 -28.64 -8.03 -21.23
N LEU A 4 -27.67 -8.75 -20.67
CA LEU A 4 -27.31 -8.67 -19.26
C LEU A 4 -26.73 -7.27 -18.98
N THR A 5 -27.51 -6.41 -18.32
CA THR A 5 -27.02 -5.08 -17.92
C THR A 5 -26.37 -5.20 -16.55
N ILE A 6 -25.05 -5.33 -16.52
CA ILE A 6 -24.27 -5.30 -15.26
C ILE A 6 -24.25 -3.86 -14.77
N LYS A 7 -25.17 -3.52 -13.85
CA LYS A 7 -25.09 -2.25 -13.09
C LYS A 7 -23.97 -2.38 -12.06
N ARG A 8 -22.76 -1.95 -12.42
CA ARG A 8 -21.68 -1.76 -11.43
C ARG A 8 -22.11 -0.65 -10.48
N PRO A 9 -22.28 -0.89 -9.17
CA PRO A 9 -22.56 0.18 -8.24
C PRO A 9 -21.40 1.20 -8.31
N LYS A 10 -21.73 2.49 -8.36
CA LYS A 10 -20.73 3.56 -8.23
C LYS A 10 -20.14 3.44 -6.82
N GLN A 11 -19.00 2.77 -6.71
CA GLN A 11 -18.27 2.63 -5.46
C GLN A 11 -17.85 4.04 -5.03
N THR A 12 -18.56 4.62 -4.07
CA THR A 12 -18.17 5.88 -3.45
C THR A 12 -16.85 5.64 -2.73
N PHE A 13 -15.78 6.30 -3.17
CA PHE A 13 -14.48 6.29 -2.50
C PHE A 13 -14.69 6.76 -1.06
N ARG A 14 -14.60 5.85 -0.09
CA ARG A 14 -14.48 6.17 1.33
C ARG A 14 -12.99 6.18 1.64
N GLY A 15 -12.43 7.35 1.91
CA GLY A 15 -10.99 7.53 2.03
C GLY A 15 -10.61 9.01 2.03
N TYR A 16 -9.31 9.30 1.94
CA TYR A 16 -8.80 10.67 1.80
C TYR A 16 -7.58 10.71 0.87
N ARG A 17 -7.20 11.91 0.44
CA ARG A 17 -5.95 12.18 -0.25
C ARG A 17 -5.05 12.99 0.65
N GLU A 18 -3.86 12.47 0.92
CA GLU A 18 -2.78 13.23 1.52
C GLU A 18 -1.96 13.89 0.40
N TYR A 19 -1.55 15.14 0.57
CA TYR A 19 -0.78 15.85 -0.45
C TYR A 19 0.62 16.17 0.07
N ILE A 20 1.61 15.48 -0.46
CA ILE A 20 3.03 15.64 -0.10
C ILE A 20 3.69 16.47 -1.20
N ASN A 21 3.92 17.76 -0.96
CA ASN A 21 4.46 18.69 -1.96
C ASN A 21 3.69 18.67 -3.30
N GLY A 22 2.36 18.61 -3.23
CA GLY A 22 1.48 18.56 -4.41
C GLY A 22 1.32 17.17 -5.03
N ILE A 23 2.01 16.15 -4.53
CA ILE A 23 1.86 14.75 -4.96
C ILE A 23 0.81 14.08 -4.08
N ALA A 24 -0.25 13.54 -4.70
CA ALA A 24 -1.31 12.87 -3.97
C ALA A 24 -0.92 11.44 -3.55
N LEU A 25 -1.19 11.10 -2.29
CA LEU A 25 -1.23 9.74 -1.74
C LEU A 25 -2.68 9.41 -1.40
N GLU A 26 -3.29 8.49 -2.15
CA GLU A 26 -4.68 8.08 -1.95
C GLU A 26 -4.77 6.97 -0.89
N MET A 27 -5.50 7.24 0.19
CA MET A 27 -5.77 6.29 1.26
C MET A 27 -7.23 5.83 1.17
N VAL A 28 -7.46 4.53 1.04
CA VAL A 28 -8.79 3.90 0.93
C VAL A 28 -9.19 3.25 2.23
N LEU A 29 -10.46 3.40 2.62
CA LEU A 29 -11.04 2.73 3.78
C LEU A 29 -11.27 1.26 3.43
N ILE A 30 -10.62 0.39 4.19
CA ILE A 30 -10.87 -1.05 4.24
C ILE A 30 -11.83 -1.29 5.41
N PRO A 31 -13.07 -1.76 5.17
CA PRO A 31 -14.06 -1.97 6.22
C PRO A 31 -13.65 -3.10 7.17
N ASP A 32 -14.16 -3.10 8.39
CA ASP A 32 -13.99 -4.24 9.29
C ASP A 32 -14.66 -5.50 8.73
N GLY A 33 -14.18 -6.65 9.18
CA GLY A 33 -14.75 -7.93 8.77
C GLY A 33 -13.98 -9.11 9.32
N THR A 34 -14.47 -10.32 9.02
CA THR A 34 -13.78 -11.56 9.33
C THR A 34 -13.59 -12.33 8.03
N PHE A 35 -12.39 -12.87 7.82
CA PHE A 35 -12.07 -13.66 6.63
C PHE A 35 -11.23 -14.89 6.99
N THR A 36 -11.16 -15.82 6.05
CA THR A 36 -10.27 -16.98 6.13
C THR A 36 -8.91 -16.59 5.54
N MET A 37 -7.91 -16.48 6.40
CA MET A 37 -6.52 -16.21 6.02
C MET A 37 -5.79 -17.51 5.67
N GLY A 38 -4.89 -17.45 4.69
CA GLY A 38 -4.12 -18.59 4.19
C GLY A 38 -4.78 -19.34 3.04
N ALA A 39 -4.12 -20.39 2.58
CA ALA A 39 -4.52 -21.17 1.39
C ALA A 39 -5.10 -22.54 1.79
N PRO A 40 -6.17 -23.02 1.12
CA PRO A 40 -6.67 -24.38 1.31
C PRO A 40 -5.64 -25.39 0.78
N GLU A 41 -5.69 -26.63 1.28
CA GLU A 41 -4.73 -27.66 0.87
C GLU A 41 -4.74 -27.96 -0.64
N SER A 42 -5.90 -27.76 -1.27
CA SER A 42 -6.15 -27.97 -2.69
C SER A 42 -5.67 -26.83 -3.59
N GLU A 43 -5.20 -25.71 -3.05
CA GLU A 43 -4.73 -24.58 -3.86
C GLU A 43 -3.36 -24.90 -4.48
N GLU A 44 -3.34 -25.00 -5.81
CA GLU A 44 -2.14 -25.26 -6.58
C GLU A 44 -1.13 -24.13 -6.43
N GLY A 45 0.12 -24.47 -6.10
CA GLY A 45 1.19 -23.49 -5.86
C GLY A 45 1.29 -22.99 -4.41
N SER A 46 0.32 -23.28 -3.55
CA SER A 46 0.40 -22.92 -2.12
C SER A 46 1.50 -23.69 -1.39
N ARG A 47 2.17 -23.02 -0.45
CA ARG A 47 3.26 -23.60 0.35
C ARG A 47 2.79 -23.95 1.76
N GLY A 48 3.55 -24.80 2.44
CA GLY A 48 3.25 -25.19 3.83
C GLY A 48 3.18 -24.02 4.82
N LYS A 49 3.83 -22.88 4.53
CA LYS A 49 3.78 -21.66 5.36
C LYS A 49 2.48 -20.86 5.20
N GLU A 50 1.68 -21.17 4.19
CA GLU A 50 0.38 -20.53 3.93
C GLU A 50 -0.77 -21.30 4.59
N ARG A 51 -0.44 -22.33 5.39
CA ARG A 51 -1.36 -23.29 6.00
C ARG A 51 -1.12 -23.39 7.52
N PRO A 52 -2.13 -23.78 8.31
CA PRO A 52 -3.51 -24.01 7.91
C PRO A 52 -4.31 -22.71 7.74
N GLN A 53 -5.44 -22.81 7.05
CA GLN A 53 -6.42 -21.74 7.04
C GLN A 53 -6.98 -21.48 8.44
N HIS A 54 -7.18 -20.22 8.78
CA HIS A 54 -7.76 -19.81 10.04
C HIS A 54 -8.55 -18.51 9.89
N HIS A 55 -9.52 -18.30 10.78
CA HIS A 55 -10.35 -17.10 10.76
C HIS A 55 -9.62 -15.95 11.44
N VAL A 56 -9.59 -14.79 10.78
CA VAL A 56 -9.02 -13.56 11.31
C VAL A 56 -10.06 -12.46 11.23
N THR A 57 -10.28 -11.76 12.35
CA THR A 57 -11.13 -10.57 12.42
C THR A 57 -10.26 -9.32 12.33
N ILE A 58 -10.60 -8.43 11.40
CA ILE A 58 -9.90 -7.18 11.12
C ILE A 58 -10.82 -6.02 11.45
N SER A 59 -10.33 -5.08 12.26
CA SER A 59 -10.99 -3.77 12.44
C SER A 59 -10.75 -2.89 11.22
N SER A 60 -11.69 -1.98 10.92
CA SER A 60 -11.57 -1.08 9.78
C SER A 60 -10.28 -0.25 9.86
N PHE A 61 -9.62 -0.04 8.72
CA PHE A 61 -8.38 0.73 8.63
C PHE A 61 -8.25 1.41 7.26
N LEU A 62 -7.28 2.30 7.11
CA LEU A 62 -6.97 2.96 5.84
C LEU A 62 -5.70 2.35 5.25
N MET A 63 -5.69 2.07 3.95
CA MET A 63 -4.52 1.55 3.24
C MET A 63 -4.24 2.41 2.00
N GLY A 64 -2.96 2.54 1.62
CA GLY A 64 -2.61 3.15 0.34
C GLY A 64 -3.25 2.38 -0.81
N ARG A 65 -3.96 3.09 -1.70
CA ARG A 65 -4.61 2.47 -2.85
C ARG A 65 -3.62 1.80 -3.81
N TYR A 66 -2.41 2.33 -3.85
CA TYR A 66 -1.31 1.90 -4.70
C TYR A 66 -0.06 1.73 -3.84
N PRO A 67 0.93 0.93 -4.29
CA PRO A 67 2.28 1.00 -3.75
C PRO A 67 2.82 2.43 -3.80
N ILE A 68 3.67 2.78 -2.83
CA ILE A 68 4.32 4.09 -2.78
C ILE A 68 5.11 4.31 -4.07
N THR A 69 4.88 5.44 -4.74
CA THR A 69 5.56 5.76 -5.99
C THR A 69 6.96 6.32 -5.75
N GLN A 70 7.81 6.30 -6.77
CA GLN A 70 9.12 6.94 -6.74
C GLN A 70 9.02 8.43 -6.39
N ALA A 71 7.99 9.14 -6.88
CA ALA A 71 7.78 10.56 -6.57
C ALA A 71 7.38 10.79 -5.11
N GLN A 72 6.45 9.97 -4.59
CA GLN A 72 6.02 10.04 -3.20
C GLN A 72 7.18 9.71 -2.26
N TRP A 73 7.98 8.69 -2.59
CA TRP A 73 9.20 8.34 -1.89
C TRP A 73 10.16 9.52 -1.81
N GLN A 74 10.55 10.07 -2.97
CA GLN A 74 11.50 11.16 -3.06
C GLN A 74 11.04 12.38 -2.25
N ALA A 75 9.74 12.71 -2.28
CA ALA A 75 9.18 13.85 -1.56
C ALA A 75 9.28 13.77 -0.03
N ILE A 76 9.38 12.56 0.54
CA ILE A 76 9.59 12.34 1.98
C ILE A 76 11.05 12.03 2.30
N ALA A 77 11.70 11.18 1.50
CA ALA A 77 13.07 10.73 1.74
C ALA A 77 14.09 11.86 1.65
N SER A 78 13.87 12.85 0.77
CA SER A 78 14.73 14.04 0.63
C SER A 78 14.66 15.01 1.80
N ARG A 79 13.67 14.88 2.69
CA ARG A 79 13.41 15.77 3.81
C ARG A 79 14.15 15.31 5.06
N SER A 80 15.43 15.68 5.15
CA SER A 80 16.30 15.28 6.25
C SER A 80 15.84 15.82 7.62
N GLU A 81 15.06 16.89 7.65
CA GLU A 81 14.42 17.44 8.86
C GLU A 81 13.34 16.51 9.43
N LEU A 82 12.76 15.63 8.59
CA LEU A 82 11.78 14.65 9.02
C LEU A 82 12.41 13.38 9.59
N LYS A 83 13.71 13.15 9.39
CA LYS A 83 14.41 11.94 9.86
C LYS A 83 14.03 11.57 11.30
N VAL A 84 13.77 10.28 11.52
CA VAL A 84 13.45 9.70 12.82
C VAL A 84 14.59 8.78 13.27
N ASN A 85 14.86 7.70 12.55
CA ASN A 85 15.83 6.67 12.92
C ASN A 85 17.02 6.63 11.96
N GLN A 86 16.77 6.66 10.64
CA GLN A 86 17.84 6.49 9.64
C GLN A 86 17.75 7.46 8.45
N TYR A 87 18.87 7.61 7.75
CA TYR A 87 18.86 8.29 6.46
C TYR A 87 18.20 7.41 5.41
N LEU A 88 17.56 8.04 4.43
CA LEU A 88 16.96 7.38 3.27
C LEU A 88 17.69 7.88 2.03
N ASP A 89 17.99 6.99 1.11
CA ASP A 89 18.33 7.37 -0.26
C ASP A 89 17.06 7.96 -0.90
N PRO A 90 17.07 9.21 -1.39
CA PRO A 90 15.90 9.81 -2.03
C PRO A 90 15.59 9.25 -3.41
N ASP A 91 16.50 8.53 -4.07
CA ASP A 91 16.27 7.96 -5.39
C ASP A 91 16.80 6.51 -5.55
N PRO A 92 16.34 5.55 -4.73
CA PRO A 92 16.92 4.22 -4.63
C PRO A 92 16.59 3.32 -5.83
N SER A 93 15.45 3.60 -6.51
CA SER A 93 14.92 2.73 -7.55
C SER A 93 15.91 2.46 -8.68
N TYR A 94 16.13 1.20 -9.04
CA TYR A 94 16.84 0.83 -10.25
C TYR A 94 16.13 1.28 -11.53
N PHE A 95 14.80 1.18 -11.57
CA PHE A 95 14.06 1.45 -12.80
C PHE A 95 13.78 2.95 -13.01
N LYS A 96 14.63 3.60 -13.84
CA LYS A 96 14.56 5.04 -14.13
C LYS A 96 13.84 5.39 -15.44
N GLU A 97 13.74 4.47 -16.39
CA GLU A 97 13.14 4.78 -17.70
C GLU A 97 11.60 4.70 -17.67
N PRO A 98 10.90 5.46 -18.54
CA PRO A 98 9.47 5.28 -18.76
C PRO A 98 9.14 3.85 -19.23
N TYR A 99 7.97 3.35 -18.87
CA TYR A 99 7.49 2.04 -19.31
C TYR A 99 6.05 2.14 -19.83
N GLN A 100 5.80 1.72 -21.07
CA GLN A 100 4.48 1.79 -21.70
C GLN A 100 3.81 3.18 -21.62
N GLY A 101 4.59 4.25 -21.77
CA GLY A 101 4.10 5.64 -21.67
C GLY A 101 3.84 6.12 -20.24
N ILE A 102 4.13 5.32 -19.22
CA ILE A 102 4.08 5.71 -17.82
C ILE A 102 5.43 6.28 -17.42
N ASP A 103 5.42 7.51 -16.93
CA ASP A 103 6.60 8.19 -16.39
C ASP A 103 7.12 7.47 -15.13
N ARG A 104 8.46 7.48 -14.93
CA ARG A 104 9.12 6.83 -13.79
C ARG A 104 8.56 7.25 -12.43
N TRP A 105 8.14 8.51 -12.30
CA TRP A 105 7.63 9.09 -11.06
C TRP A 105 6.30 8.48 -10.60
N GLN A 106 5.58 7.83 -11.52
CA GLN A 106 4.34 7.11 -11.25
C GLN A 106 4.56 5.62 -10.97
N ARG A 107 5.78 5.11 -11.15
CA ARG A 107 6.13 3.72 -10.86
C ARG A 107 6.33 3.52 -9.36
N PRO A 108 6.11 2.31 -8.82
CA PRO A 108 6.47 1.98 -7.44
C PRO A 108 7.95 2.25 -7.16
N VAL A 109 8.25 2.71 -5.95
CA VAL A 109 9.62 2.68 -5.44
C VAL A 109 10.07 1.23 -5.23
N GLU A 110 11.33 0.95 -5.51
CA GLU A 110 11.98 -0.33 -5.25
C GLU A 110 13.47 -0.11 -4.88
N GLN A 111 14.22 -1.17 -4.61
CA GLN A 111 15.52 -1.15 -3.89
C GLN A 111 15.45 -0.58 -2.47
N VAL A 112 14.30 -0.69 -1.80
CA VAL A 112 14.15 -0.29 -0.39
C VAL A 112 14.03 -1.54 0.49
N ASN A 113 14.69 -1.53 1.65
CA ASN A 113 14.55 -2.60 2.62
C ASN A 113 13.40 -2.30 3.61
N TRP A 114 13.10 -3.24 4.51
CA TRP A 114 12.02 -3.10 5.48
C TRP A 114 12.20 -1.90 6.41
N TYR A 115 13.43 -1.63 6.88
CA TYR A 115 13.73 -0.49 7.75
C TYR A 115 13.56 0.84 7.04
N ASP A 116 13.91 0.91 5.75
CA ASP A 116 13.67 2.11 4.94
C ASP A 116 12.17 2.40 4.81
N ALA A 117 11.35 1.37 4.62
CA ALA A 117 9.91 1.50 4.51
C ALA A 117 9.25 1.94 5.84
N VAL A 118 9.76 1.45 6.97
CA VAL A 118 9.33 1.91 8.31
C VAL A 118 9.73 3.36 8.53
N GLU A 119 10.98 3.74 8.24
CA GLU A 119 11.44 5.13 8.35
C GLU A 119 10.61 6.06 7.45
N PHE A 120 10.25 5.64 6.23
CA PHE A 120 9.35 6.41 5.37
C PHE A 120 7.98 6.66 6.04
N CYS A 121 7.39 5.61 6.65
CA CYS A 121 6.14 5.74 7.38
C CYS A 121 6.29 6.70 8.57
N ASP A 122 7.36 6.58 9.35
CA ASP A 122 7.62 7.45 10.51
C ASP A 122 7.77 8.92 10.11
N ARG A 123 8.50 9.19 9.01
CA ARG A 123 8.64 10.55 8.47
C ARG A 123 7.31 11.10 7.97
N LEU A 124 6.51 10.28 7.29
CA LEU A 124 5.18 10.67 6.82
C LEU A 124 4.24 10.95 8.01
N SER A 125 4.33 10.15 9.07
CA SER A 125 3.60 10.37 10.31
C SER A 125 4.00 11.68 10.98
N LYS A 126 5.30 11.95 11.09
CA LYS A 126 5.84 13.21 11.63
C LYS A 126 5.40 14.43 10.82
N LEU A 127 5.33 14.31 9.49
CA LEU A 127 4.91 15.39 8.60
C LEU A 127 3.42 15.72 8.74
N THR A 128 2.58 14.70 8.79
CA THR A 128 1.12 14.83 8.67
C THR A 128 0.39 14.88 10.02
N GLY A 129 1.05 14.43 11.09
CA GLY A 129 0.44 14.22 12.40
C GLY A 129 -0.51 13.02 12.45
N ARG A 130 -0.54 12.17 11.42
CA ARG A 130 -1.32 10.92 11.37
C ARG A 130 -0.42 9.72 11.62
N ASP A 131 -0.99 8.60 12.05
CA ASP A 131 -0.25 7.36 12.23
C ASP A 131 -0.22 6.56 10.91
N TYR A 132 0.89 6.69 10.18
CA TYR A 132 1.23 5.85 9.03
C TYR A 132 2.18 4.73 9.45
N ARG A 133 1.91 3.53 8.95
CA ARG A 133 2.70 2.33 9.20
C ARG A 133 2.53 1.31 8.08
N LEU A 134 3.40 0.31 8.06
CA LEU A 134 3.18 -0.88 7.23
C LEU A 134 1.93 -1.65 7.70
N PRO A 135 1.18 -2.27 6.77
CA PRO A 135 0.11 -3.18 7.15
C PRO A 135 0.70 -4.43 7.78
N SER A 136 -0.05 -5.06 8.69
CA SER A 136 0.23 -6.46 9.06
C SER A 136 -0.04 -7.39 7.88
N GLU A 137 0.51 -8.60 7.92
CA GLU A 137 0.24 -9.63 6.90
C GLU A 137 -1.27 -9.89 6.75
N ALA A 138 -1.98 -10.03 7.87
CA ALA A 138 -3.43 -10.23 7.86
C ALA A 138 -4.20 -9.04 7.27
N GLN A 139 -3.81 -7.81 7.57
CA GLN A 139 -4.40 -6.62 6.96
C GLN A 139 -4.15 -6.57 5.44
N TRP A 140 -2.95 -6.95 5.01
CA TRP A 140 -2.58 -6.99 3.60
C TRP A 140 -3.38 -8.05 2.84
N GLU A 141 -3.42 -9.28 3.35
CA GLU A 141 -4.16 -10.36 2.71
C GLU A 141 -5.68 -10.07 2.67
N TYR A 142 -6.24 -9.54 3.76
CA TYR A 142 -7.64 -9.11 3.80
C TYR A 142 -7.96 -8.08 2.72
N ALA A 143 -7.12 -7.04 2.58
CA ALA A 143 -7.31 -6.00 1.57
C ALA A 143 -7.15 -6.54 0.13
N CYS A 144 -6.29 -7.53 -0.09
CA CYS A 144 -6.11 -8.16 -1.41
C CYS A 144 -7.27 -9.08 -1.81
N ARG A 145 -8.05 -9.60 -0.86
CA ARG A 145 -9.16 -10.53 -1.12
C ARG A 145 -10.49 -9.83 -1.48
N GLY A 146 -10.67 -8.56 -1.13
CA GLY A 146 -11.79 -7.71 -1.59
C GLY A 146 -12.71 -7.18 -0.50
#